data_AF-A0A917CHA2-F1
#
_entry.id   AF-A0A917CHA2-F1
#
_cell.length_a   1.000
_cell.length_b   1.000
_cell.length_c   1.000
_cell.angle_alpha   90.00
_cell.angle_beta   90.00
_cell.angle_gamma   90.00
#
_symmetry.space_group_name_H-M   'P 1'
#
loop_
_entity.id
_entity.type
_entity.pdbx_description
1 polymer ?
#
loop_
_entity_poly.entity_id
_entity_poly.type
_entity_poly.pdbx_seq_one_letter_code
_entity_poly.pdbx_strand_id
1 'polypeptide(L)'
;MNILFAASEAVPVAKTGGLADVAGSLPKALGPLGADVRVIMPFYGEITSCQKEQFRLIGSFNIRLGWREQYCGLLEAVIDGIHYYVIDNEFYFKRGYLYGYEDEAERFVFFCVAVMESLSYLNFKPDIIHCHDWQTGLIPFLLRTRYRDDPAWEGVRSLFTIHNLKYQGVFSQDVLRDLLGIGPEFFTPEGLEFFGGGSCMKAALLYADKLTTVSNTYAQEIQGRAYGEKLDGVLRKRATDLSGIINGIDAISFDPMQDPEIAFPYRDSLAKKRLNKLALQRELGLPESEETPVLGLVSRLVEQKGLDLLEAIMEPLLSDRLQLVVLGTGETRYEDMLRAAMEKHPLNIAAHFGFDDGLARRIYAGSDMYLMPSQFEPCGLSQLIALQYRSVPIVRETGGLKDTVRPFNEVTGEGNGFCFSRYDAGDLLDTIRRAVTLYENQELWNQITGNAAKEDYSWNRSARSYMRLYRELASQRRERG
;
A
#
# COMPACT_ATOMS: atom_id res chain seq x y z
N MET A 1 -5.06 -18.87 16.29
CA MET A 1 -3.67 -18.70 15.83
C MET A 1 -3.30 -17.26 16.09
N ASN A 2 -2.17 -17.04 16.74
CA ASN A 2 -1.78 -15.73 17.25
C ASN A 2 -0.79 -15.08 16.28
N ILE A 3 -1.07 -13.86 15.83
CA ILE A 3 -0.22 -13.16 14.87
C ILE A 3 0.10 -11.76 15.38
N LEU A 4 1.39 -11.44 15.48
CA LEU A 4 1.85 -10.08 15.79
C LEU A 4 2.25 -9.38 14.49
N PHE A 5 1.50 -8.37 14.08
CA PHE A 5 1.86 -7.49 12.98
C PHE A 5 2.83 -6.44 13.50
N ALA A 6 4.06 -6.41 12.99
CA ALA A 6 4.99 -5.32 13.20
C ALA A 6 4.96 -4.42 11.96
N ALA A 7 4.59 -3.16 12.15
CA ALA A 7 4.51 -2.17 11.07
C ALA A 7 4.91 -0.79 11.59
N SER A 8 5.45 0.06 10.71
CA SER A 8 5.73 1.46 11.03
C SER A 8 4.49 2.34 10.96
N GLU A 9 3.39 1.89 10.37
CA GLU A 9 2.14 2.64 10.27
C GLU A 9 0.95 1.69 10.20
N ALA A 10 -0.19 2.13 10.73
CA ALA A 10 -1.45 1.39 10.71
C ALA A 10 -2.61 2.35 10.96
N VAL A 11 -3.64 2.29 10.12
CA VAL A 11 -4.90 3.00 10.40
C VAL A 11 -5.62 2.35 11.59
N PRO A 12 -6.31 3.12 12.45
CA PRO A 12 -6.49 4.58 12.40
C PRO A 12 -5.40 5.39 13.13
N VAL A 13 -4.34 4.74 13.63
CA VAL A 13 -3.36 5.35 14.55
C VAL A 13 -2.40 6.30 13.84
N ALA A 14 -1.73 5.84 12.76
CA ALA A 14 -0.86 6.69 11.95
C ALA A 14 -0.81 6.17 10.50
N LYS A 15 -0.75 7.09 9.53
CA LYS A 15 -0.77 6.76 8.09
C LYS A 15 0.07 7.74 7.28
N THR A 16 0.94 7.21 6.42
CA THR A 16 1.56 7.97 5.33
C THR A 16 1.32 7.35 3.95
N GLY A 17 1.09 6.04 3.88
CA GLY A 17 0.87 5.34 2.61
C GLY A 17 -0.08 4.15 2.72
N GLY A 18 -0.02 3.29 1.71
CA GLY A 18 -0.88 2.11 1.60
C GLY A 18 -0.52 0.99 2.58
N LEU A 19 0.69 1.00 3.17
CA LEU A 19 1.08 0.06 4.22
C LEU A 19 0.14 0.20 5.43
N ALA A 20 -0.18 1.43 5.83
CA ALA A 20 -1.08 1.69 6.94
C ALA A 20 -2.47 1.08 6.74
N ASP A 21 -2.98 1.12 5.50
CA ASP A 21 -4.28 0.54 5.15
C ASP A 21 -4.27 -0.98 5.29
N VAL A 22 -3.17 -1.63 4.88
CA VAL A 22 -2.99 -3.08 5.07
C VAL A 22 -2.92 -3.42 6.56
N ALA A 23 -2.04 -2.75 7.30
CA ALA A 23 -1.81 -3.04 8.71
C ALA A 23 -3.01 -2.72 9.61
N GLY A 24 -3.92 -1.82 9.20
CA GLY A 24 -5.15 -1.53 9.95
C GLY A 24 -6.38 -2.35 9.51
N SER A 25 -6.46 -2.75 8.24
CA SER A 25 -7.67 -3.40 7.70
C SER A 25 -7.57 -4.92 7.60
N LEU A 26 -6.40 -5.46 7.24
CA LEU A 26 -6.19 -6.90 7.14
C LEU A 26 -6.38 -7.63 8.48
N PRO A 27 -5.92 -7.11 9.65
CA PRO A 27 -6.22 -7.73 10.95
C PRO A 27 -7.71 -7.96 11.19
N LYS A 28 -8.55 -6.96 10.87
CA LYS A 28 -10.01 -7.04 11.02
C LYS A 28 -10.61 -8.15 10.16
N ALA A 29 -10.11 -8.34 8.94
CA ALA A 29 -10.57 -9.40 8.03
C ALA A 29 -10.06 -10.81 8.42
N LEU A 30 -8.94 -10.90 9.12
CA LEU A 30 -8.37 -12.18 9.59
C LEU A 30 -9.07 -12.70 10.86
N GLY A 31 -9.60 -11.82 11.71
CA GLY A 31 -10.33 -12.17 12.94
C GLY A 31 -11.43 -13.22 12.72
N PRO A 32 -12.40 -12.99 11.80
CA PRO A 32 -13.45 -13.95 11.46
C PRO A 32 -12.95 -15.31 10.94
N LEU A 33 -11.69 -15.40 10.48
CA LEU A 33 -11.06 -16.63 10.02
C LEU A 33 -10.33 -17.40 11.13
N GLY A 34 -10.40 -16.92 12.39
CA GLY A 34 -9.85 -17.58 13.58
C GLY A 34 -8.44 -17.14 13.97
N ALA A 35 -7.97 -15.99 13.49
CA ALA A 35 -6.70 -15.39 13.91
C ALA A 35 -6.92 -14.35 15.03
N ASP A 36 -6.15 -14.42 16.10
CA ASP A 36 -5.97 -13.31 17.05
C ASP A 36 -4.80 -12.47 16.52
N VAL A 37 -5.13 -11.36 15.87
CA VAL A 37 -4.15 -10.45 15.25
C VAL A 37 -4.02 -9.21 16.10
N ARG A 38 -2.78 -8.89 16.47
CA ARG A 38 -2.43 -7.67 17.21
C ARG A 38 -1.38 -6.89 16.44
N VAL A 39 -1.42 -5.57 16.54
CA VAL A 39 -0.51 -4.68 15.79
C VAL A 39 0.44 -4.01 16.76
N ILE A 40 1.74 -4.02 16.47
CA ILE A 40 2.76 -3.26 17.18
C ILE A 40 3.41 -2.23 16.25
N MET A 41 3.44 -0.97 16.68
CA MET A 41 3.94 0.16 15.90
C MET A 41 4.57 1.25 16.78
N PRO A 42 5.30 2.23 16.23
CA PRO A 42 5.80 3.34 17.03
C PRO A 42 4.71 4.33 17.48
N PHE A 43 4.92 4.97 18.64
CA PHE A 43 4.01 5.99 19.16
C PHE A 43 4.40 7.40 18.65
N TYR A 44 3.90 7.75 17.47
CA TYR A 44 4.29 9.01 16.80
C TYR A 44 3.71 10.27 17.45
N GLY A 45 4.45 11.37 17.31
CA GLY A 45 4.06 12.71 17.73
C GLY A 45 2.75 13.17 17.10
N GLU A 46 2.52 12.83 15.83
CA GLU A 46 1.32 13.17 15.05
C GLU A 46 0.03 12.51 15.53
N ILE A 47 0.10 11.45 16.35
CA ILE A 47 -1.09 10.82 16.91
C ILE A 47 -1.83 11.86 17.77
N THR A 48 -3.12 12.04 17.48
CA THR A 48 -3.93 13.09 18.11
C THR A 48 -4.10 12.86 19.62
N SER A 49 -4.27 13.92 20.40
CA SER A 49 -4.41 13.84 21.86
C SER A 49 -5.53 12.88 22.28
N CYS A 50 -6.67 12.93 21.61
CA CYS A 50 -7.82 12.07 21.89
C CYS A 50 -7.55 10.59 21.57
N GLN A 51 -6.70 10.29 20.59
CA GLN A 51 -6.25 8.91 20.34
C GLN A 51 -5.24 8.48 21.40
N LYS A 52 -4.31 9.34 21.80
CA LYS A 52 -3.31 9.04 22.84
C LYS A 52 -3.94 8.67 24.17
N GLU A 53 -5.04 9.32 24.55
CA GLU A 53 -5.79 9.02 25.79
C GLU A 53 -6.37 7.60 25.85
N GLN A 54 -6.51 6.91 24.71
CA GLN A 54 -6.99 5.52 24.66
C GLN A 54 -5.91 4.50 25.05
N PHE A 55 -4.63 4.90 25.02
CA PHE A 55 -3.49 4.02 25.28
C PHE A 55 -3.14 3.99 26.76
N ARG A 56 -3.09 2.78 27.34
CA ARG A 56 -2.62 2.56 28.72
C ARG A 56 -1.20 2.01 28.71
N LEU A 57 -0.34 2.51 29.59
CA LEU A 57 0.99 1.91 29.81
C LEU A 57 0.84 0.51 30.41
N ILE A 58 1.43 -0.49 29.75
CA ILE A 58 1.45 -1.89 30.21
C ILE A 58 2.85 -2.35 30.62
N GLY A 59 3.90 -1.65 30.18
CA GLY A 59 5.28 -1.93 30.57
C GLY A 59 6.21 -0.79 30.25
N SER A 60 7.34 -0.74 30.94
CA SER A 60 8.44 0.16 30.64
C SER A 60 9.76 -0.56 30.88
N PHE A 61 10.68 -0.44 29.95
CA PHE A 61 11.99 -1.07 30.01
C PHE A 61 13.02 -0.24 29.27
N ASN A 62 14.28 -0.63 29.37
CA ASN A 62 15.37 0.05 28.69
C ASN A 62 15.92 -0.81 27.56
N ILE A 63 16.22 -0.18 26.43
CA ILE A 63 16.81 -0.82 25.27
C ILE A 63 18.24 -0.32 25.12
N ARG A 64 19.18 -1.26 25.08
CA ARG A 64 20.57 -0.97 24.78
C ARG A 64 20.83 -1.02 23.28
N LEU A 65 21.36 0.08 22.74
CA LEU A 65 21.80 0.23 21.34
C LEU A 65 23.26 0.68 21.33
N GLY A 66 24.17 -0.25 21.02
CA GLY A 66 25.60 -0.01 21.14
C GLY A 66 26.00 0.41 22.57
N TRP A 67 26.51 1.63 22.69
CA TRP A 67 26.97 2.22 23.95
C TRP A 67 25.88 2.91 24.77
N ARG A 68 24.70 3.17 24.19
CA ARG A 68 23.63 3.93 24.85
C ARG A 68 22.49 3.03 25.31
N GLU A 69 21.75 3.51 26.30
CA GLU A 69 20.55 2.88 26.83
C GLU A 69 19.41 3.89 26.76
N GLN A 70 18.28 3.48 26.19
CA GLN A 70 17.14 4.35 25.92
C GLN A 70 15.86 3.79 26.53
N TYR A 71 15.07 4.67 27.13
CA TYR A 71 13.75 4.33 27.65
C TYR A 71 12.84 3.81 26.54
N CYS A 72 12.05 2.79 26.85
CA CYS A 72 11.00 2.25 25.99
C CYS A 72 9.73 2.03 26.83
N GLY A 73 8.70 2.81 26.55
CA GLY A 73 7.35 2.55 27.04
C GLY A 73 6.61 1.62 26.08
N LEU A 74 5.81 0.73 26.64
CA LEU A 74 4.89 -0.13 25.89
C LEU A 74 3.47 0.19 26.34
N LEU A 75 2.68 0.75 25.44
CA LEU A 75 1.28 1.08 25.71
C LEU A 75 0.35 0.20 24.88
N GLU A 76 -0.85 -0.05 25.38
CA GLU A 76 -1.89 -0.85 24.75
C GLU A 76 -3.20 -0.07 24.62
N ALA A 77 -3.88 -0.21 23.48
CA ALA A 77 -5.27 0.17 23.29
C ALA A 77 -6.01 -0.90 22.48
N VAL A 78 -7.34 -0.96 22.62
CA VAL A 78 -8.19 -1.75 21.72
C VAL A 78 -8.99 -0.78 20.87
N ILE A 79 -8.74 -0.78 19.56
CA ILE A 79 -9.35 0.13 18.60
C ILE A 79 -10.04 -0.73 17.53
N ASP A 80 -11.33 -0.50 17.31
CA ASP A 80 -12.16 -1.28 16.39
C ASP A 80 -12.07 -2.80 16.59
N GLY A 81 -11.92 -3.25 17.84
CA GLY A 81 -11.80 -4.66 18.20
C GLY A 81 -10.41 -5.28 17.97
N ILE A 82 -9.41 -4.51 17.58
CA ILE A 82 -8.01 -4.94 17.40
C ILE A 82 -7.14 -4.39 18.53
N HIS A 83 -6.26 -5.22 19.09
CA HIS A 83 -5.25 -4.79 20.05
C HIS A 83 -4.09 -4.09 19.32
N TYR A 84 -3.84 -2.84 19.70
CA TYR A 84 -2.69 -2.06 19.28
C TYR A 84 -1.71 -1.92 20.44
N TYR A 85 -0.45 -2.25 20.17
CA TYR A 85 0.70 -1.97 21.01
C TYR A 85 1.49 -0.83 20.39
N VAL A 86 1.80 0.20 21.18
CA VAL A 86 2.62 1.32 20.71
C VAL A 86 3.89 1.43 21.53
N ILE A 87 5.02 1.55 20.81
CA ILE A 87 6.35 1.76 21.40
C ILE A 87 6.55 3.25 21.62
N ASP A 88 6.54 3.66 22.88
CA ASP A 88 6.77 5.03 23.30
C ASP A 88 8.24 5.31 23.57
N ASN A 89 8.76 6.28 22.84
CA ASN A 89 10.03 6.93 23.07
C ASN A 89 9.96 8.31 22.42
N GLU A 90 9.81 9.36 23.23
CA GLU A 90 9.65 10.71 22.71
C GLU A 90 10.88 11.18 21.89
N PHE A 91 12.08 10.72 22.24
CA PHE A 91 13.30 11.07 21.51
C PHE A 91 13.25 10.62 20.05
N TYR A 92 12.75 9.42 19.76
CA TYR A 92 12.65 8.89 18.40
C TYR A 92 11.32 9.20 17.70
N PHE A 93 10.20 9.22 18.41
CA PHE A 93 8.88 9.20 17.76
C PHE A 93 8.04 10.45 17.96
N LYS A 94 8.34 11.33 18.91
CA LYS A 94 7.66 12.63 19.09
C LYS A 94 8.20 13.67 18.10
N ARG A 95 8.00 13.39 16.81
CA ARG A 95 8.47 14.19 15.68
C ARG A 95 7.28 14.62 14.80
N GLY A 96 7.51 15.58 13.92
CA GLY A 96 6.47 16.16 13.05
C GLY A 96 6.26 15.44 11.71
N TYR A 97 7.03 14.38 11.44
CA TYR A 97 6.87 13.47 10.31
C TYR A 97 7.25 12.05 10.77
N LEU A 98 6.81 11.01 10.05
CA LEU A 98 7.17 9.62 10.36
C LEU A 98 8.60 9.27 9.88
N TYR A 99 8.98 9.72 8.68
CA TYR A 99 10.22 9.37 7.97
C TYR A 99 10.99 10.61 7.51
N GLY A 100 12.22 10.41 7.01
CA GLY A 100 13.06 11.46 6.42
C GLY A 100 14.03 12.14 7.40
N TYR A 101 14.36 11.49 8.51
CA TYR A 101 15.30 12.02 9.51
C TYR A 101 16.69 11.40 9.36
N GLU A 102 17.73 12.13 9.78
CA GLU A 102 19.13 11.67 9.67
C GLU A 102 19.43 10.43 10.53
N ASP A 103 18.68 10.24 11.63
CA ASP A 103 18.84 9.15 12.60
C ASP A 103 17.93 7.93 12.30
N GLU A 104 17.42 7.79 11.08
CA GLU A 104 16.50 6.71 10.70
C GLU A 104 17.01 5.30 11.01
N ALA A 105 18.31 5.05 10.81
CA ALA A 105 18.92 3.77 11.14
C ALA A 105 18.71 3.43 12.62
N GLU A 106 19.00 4.39 13.49
CA GLU A 106 18.89 4.23 14.93
C GLU A 106 17.43 4.08 15.37
N ARG A 107 16.54 4.93 14.84
CA ARG A 107 15.10 4.90 15.16
C ARG A 107 14.47 3.54 14.87
N PHE A 108 14.75 2.96 13.71
CA PHE A 108 14.12 1.70 13.32
C PHE A 108 14.88 0.46 13.81
N VAL A 109 16.18 0.55 14.10
CA VAL A 109 16.85 -0.48 14.92
C VAL A 109 16.27 -0.49 16.34
N PHE A 110 16.11 0.67 16.97
CA PHE A 110 15.44 0.81 18.27
C PHE A 110 14.07 0.14 18.23
N PHE A 111 13.25 0.47 17.23
CA PHE A 111 11.92 -0.11 17.09
C PHE A 111 11.96 -1.63 16.93
N CYS A 112 12.82 -2.17 16.05
CA CYS A 112 12.95 -3.61 15.86
C CYS A 112 13.33 -4.32 17.17
N VAL A 113 14.29 -3.77 17.92
CA VAL A 113 14.70 -4.34 19.22
C VAL A 113 13.57 -4.19 20.24
N ALA A 114 12.86 -3.07 20.27
CA ALA A 114 11.73 -2.83 21.15
C ALA A 114 10.61 -3.85 20.96
N VAL A 115 10.28 -4.18 19.71
CA VAL A 115 9.30 -5.23 19.39
C VAL A 115 9.77 -6.57 19.98
N MET A 116 11.05 -6.92 19.81
CA MET A 116 11.57 -8.18 20.32
C MET A 116 11.54 -8.28 21.85
N GLU A 117 11.96 -7.21 22.55
CA GLU A 117 12.00 -7.15 24.03
C GLU A 117 10.58 -7.02 24.64
N SER A 118 9.64 -6.43 23.90
CA SER A 118 8.25 -6.21 24.38
C SER A 118 7.51 -7.50 24.69
N LEU A 119 7.87 -8.63 24.07
CA LEU A 119 7.11 -9.87 24.16
C LEU A 119 6.93 -10.36 25.61
N SER A 120 7.93 -10.13 26.46
CA SER A 120 7.88 -10.49 27.90
C SER A 120 6.83 -9.70 28.71
N TYR A 121 6.40 -8.55 28.20
CA TYR A 121 5.37 -7.68 28.78
C TYR A 121 3.99 -7.92 28.17
N LEU A 122 3.91 -8.67 27.06
CA LEU A 122 2.67 -8.99 26.39
C LEU A 122 2.03 -10.23 27.03
N ASN A 123 0.76 -10.14 27.40
CA ASN A 123 -0.05 -11.34 27.68
C ASN A 123 -0.48 -12.03 26.37
N PHE A 124 0.49 -12.28 25.49
CA PHE A 124 0.29 -12.76 24.13
C PHE A 124 1.60 -13.37 23.60
N LYS A 125 1.56 -14.65 23.23
CA LYS A 125 2.66 -15.31 22.49
C LYS A 125 2.23 -15.49 21.03
N PRO A 126 2.91 -14.84 20.06
CA PRO A 126 2.59 -15.02 18.66
C PRO A 126 3.02 -16.42 18.19
N ASP A 127 2.25 -17.03 17.29
CA ASP A 127 2.72 -18.13 16.46
C ASP A 127 3.56 -17.59 15.29
N ILE A 128 3.19 -16.40 14.81
CA ILE A 128 3.81 -15.72 13.67
C ILE A 128 4.03 -14.25 14.00
N ILE A 129 5.22 -13.74 13.72
CA ILE A 129 5.48 -12.30 13.61
C ILE A 129 5.48 -11.91 12.14
N HIS A 130 4.55 -11.04 11.76
CA HIS A 130 4.38 -10.56 10.40
C HIS A 130 4.96 -9.15 10.29
N CYS A 131 6.12 -9.06 9.64
CA CYS A 131 6.89 -7.84 9.47
C CYS A 131 6.53 -7.18 8.14
N HIS A 132 6.33 -5.87 8.14
CA HIS A 132 6.05 -5.09 6.95
C HIS A 132 7.12 -4.05 6.66
N ASP A 133 7.69 -4.10 5.46
CA ASP A 133 8.73 -3.20 4.92
C ASP A 133 10.01 -3.05 5.78
N TRP A 134 10.95 -2.26 5.28
CA TRP A 134 12.33 -2.18 5.80
C TRP A 134 12.41 -1.74 7.27
N GLN A 135 11.44 -0.97 7.76
CA GLN A 135 11.35 -0.48 9.14
C GLN A 135 11.27 -1.61 10.16
N THR A 136 10.80 -2.78 9.73
CA THR A 136 10.71 -4.00 10.54
C THR A 136 11.62 -5.11 9.99
N GLY A 137 12.44 -4.79 8.98
CA GLY A 137 13.19 -5.78 8.23
C GLY A 137 14.30 -6.47 9.03
N LEU A 138 14.71 -5.90 10.15
CA LEU A 138 15.69 -6.50 11.05
C LEU A 138 15.06 -7.48 12.05
N ILE A 139 13.74 -7.50 12.22
CA ILE A 139 13.07 -8.42 13.16
C ILE A 139 13.33 -9.89 12.79
N PRO A 140 13.17 -10.35 11.53
CA PRO A 140 13.48 -11.73 11.18
C PRO A 140 14.95 -12.09 11.41
N PHE A 141 15.87 -11.15 11.16
CA PHE A 141 17.29 -11.32 11.44
C PHE A 141 17.54 -11.49 12.94
N LEU A 142 17.00 -10.59 13.78
CA LEU A 142 17.12 -10.64 15.23
C LEU A 142 16.54 -11.94 15.80
N LEU A 143 15.37 -12.36 15.32
CA LEU A 143 14.72 -13.62 15.69
C LEU A 143 15.62 -14.83 15.43
N ARG A 144 16.37 -14.83 14.32
CA ARG A 144 17.25 -15.95 13.92
C ARG A 144 18.66 -15.85 14.48
N THR A 145 19.03 -14.74 15.12
CA THR A 145 20.36 -14.49 15.66
C THR A 145 20.29 -14.26 17.16
N ARG A 146 20.10 -13.01 17.59
CA ARG A 146 20.10 -12.57 19.00
C ARG A 146 19.06 -13.30 19.87
N TYR A 147 17.87 -13.58 19.34
CA TYR A 147 16.77 -14.19 20.09
C TYR A 147 16.50 -15.65 19.74
N ARG A 148 17.44 -16.32 19.05
CA ARG A 148 17.26 -17.70 18.61
C ARG A 148 16.98 -18.66 19.77
N ASP A 149 17.71 -18.49 20.86
CA ASP A 149 17.68 -19.37 22.03
C ASP A 149 16.81 -18.80 23.17
N ASP A 150 16.04 -17.75 22.89
CA ASP A 150 15.09 -17.16 23.85
C ASP A 150 13.80 -18.00 23.90
N PRO A 151 13.43 -18.60 25.05
CA PRO A 151 12.20 -19.39 25.19
C PRO A 151 10.91 -18.61 24.86
N ALA A 152 10.92 -17.28 25.00
CA ALA A 152 9.79 -16.44 24.63
C ALA A 152 9.49 -16.53 23.12
N TRP A 153 10.55 -16.58 22.30
CA TRP A 153 10.50 -16.62 20.84
C TRP A 153 10.57 -18.04 20.26
N GLU A 154 10.67 -19.06 21.09
CA GLU A 154 10.71 -20.45 20.67
C GLU A 154 9.48 -20.83 19.83
N GLY A 155 9.74 -21.37 18.63
CA GLY A 155 8.73 -21.85 17.70
C GLY A 155 8.01 -20.76 16.90
N VAL A 156 8.32 -19.48 17.12
CA VAL A 156 7.74 -18.36 16.37
C VAL A 156 8.31 -18.35 14.95
N ARG A 157 7.43 -18.14 13.96
CA ARG A 157 7.79 -17.98 12.55
C ARG A 157 7.70 -16.54 12.11
N SER A 158 8.50 -16.14 11.13
CA SER A 158 8.49 -14.80 10.55
C SER A 158 7.95 -14.81 9.12
N LEU A 159 6.96 -13.95 8.86
CA LEU A 159 6.53 -13.59 7.52
C LEU A 159 6.96 -12.15 7.25
N PHE A 160 7.54 -11.89 6.08
CA PHE A 160 7.89 -10.53 5.68
C PHE A 160 7.13 -10.11 4.42
N THR A 161 6.42 -8.98 4.48
CA THR A 161 5.74 -8.39 3.32
C THR A 161 6.49 -7.19 2.77
N ILE A 162 6.74 -7.24 1.48
CA ILE A 162 7.29 -6.14 0.67
C ILE A 162 6.10 -5.36 0.08
N HIS A 163 5.88 -4.12 0.51
CA HIS A 163 4.91 -3.22 -0.14
C HIS A 163 5.57 -2.35 -1.19
N ASN A 164 6.86 -2.02 -1.02
CA ASN A 164 7.61 -1.24 -1.99
C ASN A 164 9.12 -1.49 -1.89
N LEU A 165 9.74 -2.04 -2.95
CA LEU A 165 11.18 -2.30 -2.99
C LEU A 165 12.07 -1.05 -3.11
N LYS A 166 11.51 0.11 -3.44
CA LYS A 166 12.29 1.35 -3.59
C LYS A 166 12.93 1.78 -2.27
N TYR A 167 12.28 1.52 -1.13
CA TYR A 167 12.76 1.91 0.19
C TYR A 167 13.28 0.68 0.94
N GLN A 168 14.60 0.56 1.06
CA GLN A 168 15.25 -0.67 1.52
C GLN A 168 15.93 -0.55 2.89
N GLY A 169 15.94 0.63 3.49
CA GLY A 169 16.66 0.92 4.73
C GLY A 169 18.16 0.62 4.60
N VAL A 170 18.83 1.29 3.65
CA VAL A 170 20.27 1.13 3.41
C VAL A 170 21.03 2.14 4.25
N PHE A 171 21.86 1.64 5.16
CA PHE A 171 22.66 2.46 6.08
C PHE A 171 24.13 2.04 6.04
N SER A 172 25.02 2.81 6.65
CA SER A 172 26.44 2.43 6.71
C SER A 172 26.62 1.16 7.54
N GLN A 173 27.61 0.34 7.15
CA GLN A 173 27.88 -0.91 7.86
C GLN A 173 28.28 -0.65 9.31
N ASP A 174 29.12 0.35 9.56
CA ASP A 174 29.58 0.69 10.90
C ASP A 174 28.43 1.12 11.82
N VAL A 175 27.47 1.90 11.31
CA VAL A 175 26.28 2.30 12.07
C VAL A 175 25.44 1.07 12.43
N LEU A 176 25.16 0.19 11.48
CA LEU A 176 24.36 -1.01 11.75
C LEU A 176 25.09 -1.98 12.69
N ARG A 177 26.42 -2.13 12.55
CA ARG A 177 27.24 -2.97 13.44
C ARG A 177 27.21 -2.47 14.87
N ASP A 178 27.39 -1.16 15.08
CA ASP A 178 27.35 -0.56 16.41
C ASP A 178 25.96 -0.70 17.05
N LEU A 179 24.90 -0.35 16.31
CA LEU A 179 23.53 -0.39 16.82
C LEU A 179 23.05 -1.80 17.15
N LEU A 180 23.39 -2.79 16.31
CA LEU A 180 22.98 -4.19 16.50
C LEU A 180 23.94 -4.99 17.39
N GLY A 181 25.15 -4.49 17.62
CA GLY A 181 26.20 -5.21 18.34
C GLY A 181 26.70 -6.45 17.59
N ILE A 182 26.79 -6.40 16.26
CA ILE A 182 27.16 -7.54 15.40
C ILE A 182 28.51 -7.32 14.71
N GLY A 183 29.20 -8.41 14.42
CA GLY A 183 30.51 -8.40 13.77
C GLY A 183 30.47 -8.29 12.24
N PRO A 184 31.64 -8.10 11.60
CA PRO A 184 31.75 -7.97 10.14
C PRO A 184 31.33 -9.24 9.37
N GLU A 185 31.26 -10.40 10.02
CA GLU A 185 30.83 -11.67 9.43
C GLU A 185 29.40 -11.63 8.86
N PHE A 186 28.56 -10.71 9.35
CA PHE A 186 27.21 -10.51 8.83
C PHE A 186 27.17 -9.59 7.61
N PHE A 187 28.25 -8.87 7.29
CA PHE A 187 28.34 -7.92 6.18
C PHE A 187 29.11 -8.52 5.00
N THR A 188 28.63 -9.67 4.53
CA THR A 188 29.07 -10.33 3.30
C THR A 188 28.03 -10.15 2.19
N PRO A 189 28.39 -10.36 0.91
CA PRO A 189 27.41 -10.34 -0.19
C PRO A 189 26.24 -11.31 0.01
N GLU A 190 26.45 -12.42 0.74
CA GLU A 190 25.43 -13.38 1.14
C GLU A 190 24.67 -12.96 2.41
N GLY A 191 25.21 -12.02 3.19
CA GLY A 191 24.63 -11.44 4.39
C GLY A 191 23.97 -10.07 4.14
N LEU A 192 24.10 -9.16 5.10
CA LEU A 192 23.42 -7.86 5.13
C LEU A 192 24.05 -6.82 4.20
N GLU A 193 25.27 -7.05 3.69
CA GLU A 193 26.00 -6.10 2.83
C GLU A 193 25.17 -5.69 1.62
N PHE A 194 25.17 -4.41 1.29
CA PHE A 194 24.47 -3.91 0.12
C PHE A 194 25.15 -2.66 -0.45
N PHE A 195 25.98 -2.87 -1.47
CA PHE A 195 26.70 -1.81 -2.20
C PHE A 195 27.48 -0.85 -1.29
N GLY A 196 28.24 -1.40 -0.34
CA GLY A 196 29.04 -0.64 0.63
C GLY A 196 28.29 -0.21 1.89
N GLY A 197 26.98 -0.43 1.96
CA GLY A 197 26.16 -0.30 3.16
C GLY A 197 25.69 -1.64 3.70
N GLY A 198 24.67 -1.61 4.55
CA GLY A 198 23.84 -2.75 4.90
C GLY A 198 22.36 -2.42 4.72
N SER A 199 21.57 -3.39 4.26
CA SER A 199 20.14 -3.22 3.98
C SER A 199 19.26 -3.98 4.98
N CYS A 200 18.36 -3.25 5.64
CA CYS A 200 17.36 -3.82 6.54
C CYS A 200 16.37 -4.72 5.78
N MET A 201 15.95 -4.30 4.58
CA MET A 201 15.09 -5.12 3.72
C MET A 201 15.80 -6.40 3.27
N LYS A 202 17.06 -6.32 2.84
CA LYS A 202 17.85 -7.51 2.48
C LYS A 202 17.95 -8.50 3.64
N ALA A 203 18.12 -8.00 4.87
CA ALA A 203 18.10 -8.83 6.08
C ALA A 203 16.78 -9.62 6.18
N ALA A 204 15.63 -8.97 6.02
CA ALA A 204 14.35 -9.68 6.02
C ALA A 204 14.24 -10.73 4.92
N LEU A 205 14.65 -10.39 3.69
CA LEU A 205 14.61 -11.30 2.55
C LEU A 205 15.46 -12.56 2.78
N LEU A 206 16.54 -12.45 3.55
CA LEU A 206 17.43 -13.58 3.85
C LEU A 206 16.93 -14.41 5.04
N TYR A 207 16.38 -13.78 6.08
CA TYR A 207 16.14 -14.43 7.37
C TYR A 207 14.66 -14.73 7.69
N ALA A 208 13.70 -14.18 6.95
CA ALA A 208 12.29 -14.53 7.12
C ALA A 208 11.99 -15.97 6.68
N ASP A 209 11.04 -16.65 7.33
CA ASP A 209 10.63 -18.01 6.94
C ASP A 209 9.89 -18.00 5.59
N LYS A 210 9.00 -17.04 5.37
CA LYS A 210 8.32 -16.80 4.08
C LYS A 210 8.31 -15.32 3.73
N LEU A 211 8.12 -15.05 2.44
CA LEU A 211 8.03 -13.71 1.89
C LEU A 211 6.70 -13.53 1.19
N THR A 212 6.07 -12.37 1.37
CA THR A 212 4.98 -11.95 0.49
C THR A 212 5.23 -10.61 -0.12
N THR A 213 4.52 -10.34 -1.21
CA THR A 213 4.35 -9.00 -1.73
C THR A 213 2.91 -8.81 -2.19
N VAL A 214 2.56 -7.60 -2.59
CA VAL A 214 1.17 -7.13 -2.67
C VAL A 214 0.47 -7.47 -3.99
N SER A 215 1.09 -8.27 -4.87
CA SER A 215 0.45 -8.89 -6.05
C SER A 215 1.31 -10.03 -6.64
N ASN A 216 0.70 -10.92 -7.42
CA ASN A 216 1.39 -12.05 -8.06
C ASN A 216 2.26 -11.61 -9.23
N THR A 217 1.76 -10.70 -10.07
CA THR A 217 2.55 -10.12 -11.15
C THR A 217 3.76 -9.39 -10.58
N TYR A 218 3.58 -8.58 -9.53
CA TYR A 218 4.72 -7.88 -8.91
C TYR A 218 5.73 -8.85 -8.31
N ALA A 219 5.28 -9.94 -7.66
CA ALA A 219 6.17 -11.00 -7.16
C ALA A 219 7.08 -11.59 -8.25
N GLN A 220 6.60 -11.66 -9.50
CA GLN A 220 7.40 -12.10 -10.65
C GLN A 220 8.29 -10.97 -11.18
N GLU A 221 7.75 -9.75 -11.33
CA GLU A 221 8.46 -8.59 -11.85
C GLU A 221 9.70 -8.23 -11.02
N ILE A 222 9.58 -8.25 -9.69
CA ILE A 222 10.68 -7.89 -8.78
C ILE A 222 11.85 -8.88 -8.77
N GLN A 223 11.67 -10.05 -9.37
CA GLN A 223 12.76 -10.99 -9.60
C GLN A 223 13.59 -10.63 -10.85
N GLY A 224 13.14 -9.66 -11.65
CA GLY A 224 13.87 -9.08 -12.76
C GLY A 224 14.64 -7.82 -12.36
N ARG A 225 15.69 -7.48 -13.12
CA ARG A 225 16.53 -6.29 -12.86
C ARG A 225 15.76 -4.97 -12.97
N ALA A 226 14.72 -4.91 -13.82
CA ALA A 226 13.97 -3.69 -14.07
C ALA A 226 13.18 -3.19 -12.85
N TYR A 227 12.69 -4.11 -12.01
CA TYR A 227 11.82 -3.79 -10.86
C TYR A 227 12.37 -4.28 -9.52
N GLY A 228 13.41 -5.12 -9.54
CA GLY A 228 13.95 -5.73 -8.32
C GLY A 228 14.90 -4.84 -7.52
N GLU A 229 15.17 -3.62 -7.96
CA GLU A 229 15.93 -2.61 -7.19
C GLU A 229 17.26 -3.14 -6.62
N LYS A 230 17.98 -3.93 -7.43
CA LYS A 230 19.24 -4.65 -7.09
C LYS A 230 19.11 -5.76 -6.02
N LEU A 231 17.90 -6.03 -5.54
CA LEU A 231 17.56 -7.18 -4.70
C LEU A 231 17.03 -8.37 -5.54
N ASP A 232 16.92 -8.21 -6.86
CA ASP A 232 16.43 -9.22 -7.80
C ASP A 232 17.15 -10.58 -7.66
N GLY A 233 18.47 -10.56 -7.40
CA GLY A 233 19.25 -11.76 -7.17
C GLY A 233 18.86 -12.52 -5.90
N VAL A 234 18.58 -11.81 -4.81
CA VAL A 234 18.14 -12.41 -3.54
C VAL A 234 16.71 -12.94 -3.69
N LEU A 235 15.84 -12.16 -4.33
CA LEU A 235 14.44 -12.54 -4.56
C LEU A 235 14.32 -13.79 -5.44
N ARG A 236 15.13 -13.91 -6.50
CA ARG A 236 15.20 -15.15 -7.31
C ARG A 236 15.65 -16.36 -6.49
N LYS A 237 16.63 -16.20 -5.61
CA LYS A 237 17.07 -17.29 -4.71
C LYS A 237 15.96 -17.72 -3.74
N ARG A 238 15.08 -16.79 -3.36
CA ARG A 238 13.93 -17.01 -2.47
C ARG A 238 12.61 -17.21 -3.22
N ALA A 239 12.63 -17.49 -4.53
CA ALA A 239 11.42 -17.52 -5.36
C ALA A 239 10.36 -18.52 -4.85
N THR A 240 10.78 -19.65 -4.27
CA THR A 240 9.88 -20.66 -3.69
C THR A 240 9.20 -20.22 -2.40
N ASP A 241 9.75 -19.18 -1.74
CA ASP A 241 9.21 -18.61 -0.51
C ASP A 241 8.44 -17.31 -0.74
N LEU A 242 8.53 -16.74 -1.94
CA LEU A 242 7.89 -15.48 -2.32
C LEU A 242 6.51 -15.72 -2.91
N SER A 243 5.48 -15.16 -2.28
CA SER A 243 4.10 -15.23 -2.76
C SER A 243 3.49 -13.85 -2.97
N GLY A 244 2.74 -13.67 -4.06
CA GLY A 244 1.93 -12.48 -4.27
C GLY A 244 0.54 -12.62 -3.64
N ILE A 245 0.12 -11.65 -2.83
CA ILE A 245 -1.24 -11.59 -2.30
C ILE A 245 -1.77 -10.17 -2.55
N ILE A 246 -2.75 -10.09 -3.45
CA ILE A 246 -3.41 -8.83 -3.83
C ILE A 246 -4.01 -8.17 -2.58
N ASN A 247 -3.87 -6.86 -2.44
CA ASN A 247 -4.53 -6.13 -1.36
C ASN A 247 -6.05 -6.07 -1.55
N GLY A 248 -6.77 -5.88 -0.44
CA GLY A 248 -8.17 -5.47 -0.49
C GLY A 248 -8.31 -3.98 -0.18
N ILE A 249 -9.54 -3.47 -0.29
CA ILE A 249 -9.92 -2.15 0.25
C ILE A 249 -10.77 -2.31 1.50
N ASP A 250 -10.81 -1.26 2.32
CA ASP A 250 -11.82 -1.11 3.36
C ASP A 250 -13.18 -0.85 2.69
N ALA A 251 -13.93 -1.91 2.42
CA ALA A 251 -15.21 -1.85 1.76
C ALA A 251 -16.32 -1.19 2.61
N ILE A 252 -16.09 -0.92 3.90
CA ILE A 252 -17.01 -0.15 4.74
C ILE A 252 -16.75 1.34 4.54
N SER A 253 -15.47 1.74 4.57
CA SER A 253 -15.09 3.13 4.31
C SER A 253 -15.38 3.53 2.86
N PHE A 254 -15.16 2.63 1.91
CA PHE A 254 -15.37 2.83 0.48
C PHE A 254 -16.65 2.14 -0.02
N ASP A 255 -17.79 2.42 0.64
CA ASP A 255 -19.12 1.96 0.22
C ASP A 255 -19.91 3.11 -0.45
N PRO A 256 -20.14 3.11 -1.77
CA PRO A 256 -20.91 4.16 -2.43
C PRO A 256 -22.38 4.26 -1.96
N MET A 257 -22.90 3.31 -1.18
CA MET A 257 -24.21 3.43 -0.52
C MET A 257 -24.17 4.21 0.80
N GLN A 258 -23.02 4.27 1.47
CA GLN A 258 -22.86 4.82 2.82
C GLN A 258 -21.76 5.89 2.91
N ASP A 259 -21.08 6.18 1.80
CA ASP A 259 -20.02 7.19 1.74
C ASP A 259 -20.64 8.59 1.94
N PRO A 260 -20.30 9.30 3.04
CA PRO A 260 -20.87 10.61 3.33
C PRO A 260 -20.39 11.71 2.37
N GLU A 261 -19.30 11.47 1.63
CA GLU A 261 -18.70 12.46 0.74
C GLU A 261 -19.39 12.57 -0.63
N ILE A 262 -20.32 11.65 -0.94
CA ILE A 262 -21.00 11.62 -2.24
C ILE A 262 -22.47 12.05 -2.11
N ALA A 263 -22.93 12.86 -3.06
CA ALA A 263 -24.25 13.48 -2.99
C ALA A 263 -25.41 12.50 -3.23
N PHE A 264 -25.19 11.50 -4.10
CA PHE A 264 -26.24 10.55 -4.49
C PHE A 264 -25.78 9.10 -4.25
N PRO A 265 -26.10 8.51 -3.10
CA PRO A 265 -25.68 7.14 -2.77
C PRO A 265 -26.25 6.09 -3.74
N TYR A 266 -25.40 5.14 -4.15
CA TYR A 266 -25.75 4.11 -5.12
C TYR A 266 -25.04 2.78 -4.85
N ARG A 267 -25.62 1.68 -5.33
CA ARG A 267 -24.95 0.38 -5.40
C ARG A 267 -24.53 0.10 -6.84
N ASP A 268 -25.52 -0.07 -7.71
CA ASP A 268 -25.31 -0.37 -9.14
C ASP A 268 -26.08 0.60 -10.07
N SER A 269 -26.67 1.67 -9.53
CA SER A 269 -27.45 2.62 -10.32
C SER A 269 -26.55 3.60 -11.07
N LEU A 270 -26.32 3.32 -12.36
CA LEU A 270 -25.60 4.22 -13.25
C LEU A 270 -26.31 5.57 -13.42
N ALA A 271 -27.63 5.62 -13.30
CA ALA A 271 -28.36 6.88 -13.30
C ALA A 271 -27.97 7.78 -12.11
N LYS A 272 -27.85 7.20 -10.90
CA LYS A 272 -27.36 7.95 -9.73
C LYS A 272 -25.87 8.29 -9.85
N LYS A 273 -25.07 7.41 -10.46
CA LYS A 273 -23.67 7.72 -10.80
C LYS A 273 -23.58 8.96 -11.70
N ARG A 274 -24.43 9.08 -12.73
CA ARG A 274 -24.53 10.28 -13.57
C ARG A 274 -24.90 11.54 -12.78
N LEU A 275 -25.74 11.44 -11.75
CA LEU A 275 -26.01 12.58 -10.88
C LEU A 275 -24.78 13.01 -10.07
N ASN A 276 -23.97 12.07 -9.58
CA ASN A 276 -22.68 12.39 -8.95
C ASN A 276 -21.69 13.02 -9.95
N LYS A 277 -21.69 12.56 -11.21
CA LYS A 277 -20.90 13.16 -12.29
C LYS A 277 -21.27 14.62 -12.55
N LEU A 278 -22.56 14.93 -12.69
CA LEU A 278 -23.04 16.31 -12.86
C LEU A 278 -22.68 17.18 -11.64
N ALA A 279 -22.79 16.65 -10.43
CA ALA A 279 -22.39 17.35 -9.21
C ALA A 279 -20.88 17.66 -9.20
N LEU A 280 -20.03 16.71 -9.59
CA LEU A 280 -18.58 16.89 -9.70
C LEU A 280 -18.23 17.93 -10.78
N GLN A 281 -18.85 17.86 -11.96
CA GLN A 281 -18.65 18.83 -13.04
C GLN A 281 -18.98 20.25 -12.55
N ARG A 282 -20.11 20.42 -11.86
CA ARG A 282 -20.53 21.71 -11.28
C ARG A 282 -19.56 22.20 -10.21
N GLU A 283 -19.13 21.34 -9.29
CA GLU A 283 -18.18 21.67 -8.22
C GLU A 283 -16.86 22.20 -8.81
N LEU A 284 -16.39 21.60 -9.91
CA LEU A 284 -15.13 21.92 -10.55
C LEU A 284 -15.24 22.98 -11.65
N GLY A 285 -16.43 23.54 -11.90
CA GLY A 285 -16.65 24.56 -12.93
C GLY A 285 -16.54 24.05 -14.37
N LEU A 286 -16.63 22.73 -14.58
CA LEU A 286 -16.67 22.10 -15.89
C LEU A 286 -18.10 22.16 -16.48
N PRO A 287 -18.26 22.14 -17.82
CA PRO A 287 -19.57 22.01 -18.43
C PRO A 287 -20.31 20.76 -17.95
N GLU A 288 -21.50 20.95 -17.38
CA GLU A 288 -22.37 19.86 -16.93
C GLU A 288 -22.92 19.10 -18.14
N SER A 289 -22.59 17.81 -18.23
CA SER A 289 -22.99 16.94 -19.34
C SER A 289 -22.97 15.48 -18.91
N GLU A 290 -24.12 14.81 -19.02
CA GLU A 290 -24.22 13.36 -18.79
C GLU A 290 -23.47 12.56 -19.87
N GLU A 291 -23.42 13.08 -21.10
CA GLU A 291 -22.84 12.43 -22.26
C GLU A 291 -21.32 12.55 -22.33
N THR A 292 -20.75 13.68 -21.89
CA THR A 292 -19.29 13.92 -22.01
C THR A 292 -18.57 13.04 -20.99
N PRO A 293 -17.73 12.07 -21.38
CA PRO A 293 -17.05 11.19 -20.43
C PRO A 293 -16.12 11.96 -19.51
N VAL A 294 -16.09 11.59 -18.23
CA VAL A 294 -15.15 12.14 -17.23
C VAL A 294 -14.08 11.10 -16.92
N LEU A 295 -12.82 11.47 -17.18
CA LEU A 295 -11.61 10.71 -16.83
C LEU A 295 -11.02 11.28 -15.54
N GLY A 296 -11.07 10.51 -14.46
CA GLY A 296 -10.52 10.90 -13.16
C GLY A 296 -9.09 10.38 -12.94
N LEU A 297 -8.26 11.16 -12.24
CA LEU A 297 -6.93 10.77 -11.78
C LEU A 297 -6.69 11.33 -10.39
N VAL A 298 -6.53 10.47 -9.38
CA VAL A 298 -6.11 10.84 -8.03
C VAL A 298 -4.75 10.18 -7.75
N SER A 299 -3.68 10.98 -7.68
CA SER A 299 -2.33 10.43 -7.48
C SER A 299 -1.30 11.46 -7.00
N ARG A 300 -0.12 11.00 -6.59
CA ARG A 300 1.06 11.88 -6.51
C ARG A 300 1.50 12.27 -7.91
N LEU A 301 1.81 13.54 -8.14
CA LEU A 301 2.22 14.06 -9.43
C LEU A 301 3.73 13.86 -9.63
N VAL A 302 4.12 12.62 -9.92
CA VAL A 302 5.52 12.19 -10.10
C VAL A 302 5.64 11.28 -11.32
N GLU A 303 6.83 11.18 -11.91
CA GLU A 303 7.06 10.43 -13.15
C GLU A 303 6.62 8.96 -13.04
N GLN A 304 6.87 8.34 -11.88
CA GLN A 304 6.44 6.97 -11.58
C GLN A 304 4.95 6.72 -11.87
N LYS A 305 4.09 7.74 -11.72
CA LYS A 305 2.64 7.64 -11.90
C LYS A 305 2.20 7.87 -13.35
N GLY A 306 3.12 7.99 -14.30
CA GLY A 306 2.82 8.12 -15.72
C GLY A 306 2.47 9.54 -16.17
N LEU A 307 2.88 10.55 -15.40
CA LEU A 307 2.57 11.95 -15.73
C LEU A 307 3.36 12.44 -16.94
N ASP A 308 4.53 11.86 -17.23
CA ASP A 308 5.28 12.05 -18.48
C ASP A 308 4.51 11.52 -19.71
N LEU A 309 3.83 10.37 -19.58
CA LEU A 309 2.96 9.88 -20.65
C LEU A 309 1.75 10.80 -20.84
N LEU A 310 1.15 11.25 -19.73
CA LEU A 310 0.02 12.18 -19.77
C LEU A 310 0.40 13.53 -20.40
N GLU A 311 1.57 14.07 -20.03
CA GLU A 311 2.13 15.29 -20.62
C GLU A 311 2.27 15.15 -22.15
N ALA A 312 2.82 14.03 -22.62
CA ALA A 312 3.03 13.78 -24.05
C ALA A 312 1.73 13.71 -24.86
N ILE A 313 0.60 13.34 -24.23
CA ILE A 313 -0.70 13.21 -24.90
C ILE A 313 -1.70 14.32 -24.51
N MET A 314 -1.31 15.28 -23.67
CA MET A 314 -2.25 16.24 -23.10
C MET A 314 -3.06 16.99 -24.16
N GLU A 315 -2.38 17.48 -25.20
CA GLU A 315 -3.03 18.22 -26.29
C GLU A 315 -4.01 17.38 -27.12
N PRO A 316 -3.61 16.22 -27.68
CA PRO A 316 -4.56 15.38 -28.42
C PRO A 316 -5.67 14.82 -27.53
N LEU A 317 -5.40 14.56 -26.23
CA LEU A 317 -6.39 14.09 -25.27
C LEU A 317 -7.49 15.15 -25.02
N LEU A 318 -7.10 16.40 -24.76
CA LEU A 318 -8.04 17.50 -24.48
C LEU A 318 -8.74 18.02 -25.75
N SER A 319 -8.26 17.63 -26.93
CA SER A 319 -8.95 17.87 -28.20
C SER A 319 -10.11 16.88 -28.45
N ASP A 320 -10.12 15.74 -27.77
CA ASP A 320 -11.21 14.76 -27.84
C ASP A 320 -12.42 15.23 -26.98
N ARG A 321 -13.62 14.69 -27.24
CA ARG A 321 -14.84 15.05 -26.47
C ARG A 321 -14.85 14.36 -25.10
N LEU A 322 -13.98 14.79 -24.19
CA LEU A 322 -13.89 14.30 -22.81
C LEU A 322 -13.51 15.41 -21.82
N GLN A 323 -13.67 15.12 -20.53
CA GLN A 323 -13.19 15.95 -19.44
C GLN A 323 -12.18 15.18 -18.58
N LEU A 324 -11.06 15.82 -18.23
CA LEU A 324 -10.03 15.30 -17.35
C LEU A 324 -10.13 15.98 -15.98
N VAL A 325 -10.25 15.18 -14.91
CA VAL A 325 -10.28 15.66 -13.54
C VAL A 325 -9.08 15.09 -12.78
N VAL A 326 -8.24 15.97 -12.24
CA VAL A 326 -6.99 15.61 -11.57
C VAL A 326 -7.01 16.10 -10.13
N LEU A 327 -6.65 15.23 -9.19
CA LEU A 327 -6.35 15.60 -7.81
C LEU A 327 -4.99 15.02 -7.42
N GLY A 328 -4.08 15.89 -6.96
CA GLY A 328 -2.76 15.44 -6.56
C GLY A 328 -1.78 16.57 -6.29
N THR A 329 -0.63 16.24 -5.73
CA THR A 329 0.51 17.15 -5.60
C THR A 329 1.81 16.38 -5.79
N GLY A 330 2.89 17.05 -6.17
CA GLY A 330 4.17 16.40 -6.40
C GLY A 330 5.23 17.32 -7.01
N GLU A 331 5.86 16.87 -8.08
CA GLU A 331 6.90 17.63 -8.77
C GLU A 331 6.31 18.87 -9.44
N THR A 332 6.94 20.03 -9.21
CA THR A 332 6.49 21.33 -9.74
C THR A 332 6.28 21.32 -11.25
N ARG A 333 7.12 20.59 -12.02
CA ARG A 333 6.97 20.49 -13.48
C ARG A 333 5.60 19.96 -13.90
N TYR A 334 5.05 18.98 -13.18
CA TYR A 334 3.77 18.38 -13.51
C TYR A 334 2.61 19.23 -13.02
N GLU A 335 2.78 19.94 -11.90
CA GLU A 335 1.81 20.94 -11.46
C GLU A 335 1.71 22.10 -12.47
N ASP A 336 2.84 22.61 -12.96
CA ASP A 336 2.89 23.69 -13.96
C ASP A 336 2.29 23.24 -15.30
N MET A 337 2.58 22.01 -15.74
CA MET A 337 1.99 21.40 -16.93
C MET A 337 0.46 21.33 -16.85
N LEU A 338 -0.09 20.93 -15.70
CA LEU A 338 -1.53 20.88 -15.47
C LEU A 338 -2.16 22.29 -15.40
N ARG A 339 -1.48 23.27 -14.79
CA ARG A 339 -1.92 24.67 -14.78
C ARG A 339 -2.01 25.23 -16.20
N ALA A 340 -0.98 25.01 -17.01
CA ALA A 340 -0.97 25.45 -18.41
C ALA A 340 -2.10 24.79 -19.23
N ALA A 341 -2.39 23.51 -18.98
CA ALA A 341 -3.50 22.80 -19.62
C ALA A 341 -4.87 23.40 -19.21
N MET A 342 -5.06 23.75 -17.94
CA MET A 342 -6.28 24.42 -17.46
C MET A 342 -6.49 25.80 -18.08
N GLU A 343 -5.43 26.59 -18.27
CA GLU A 343 -5.52 27.89 -18.93
C GLU A 343 -5.90 27.76 -20.41
N LYS A 344 -5.35 26.75 -21.08
CA LYS A 344 -5.56 26.53 -22.51
C LYS A 344 -6.90 25.85 -22.84
N HIS A 345 -7.34 24.92 -21.99
CA HIS A 345 -8.53 24.08 -22.21
C HIS A 345 -9.49 24.10 -21.00
N PRO A 346 -9.95 25.29 -20.56
CA PRO A 346 -10.68 25.44 -19.29
C PRO A 346 -12.03 24.70 -19.22
N LEU A 347 -12.55 24.22 -20.35
CA LEU A 347 -13.80 23.46 -20.42
C LEU A 347 -13.59 21.94 -20.39
N ASN A 348 -12.33 21.49 -20.48
CA ASN A 348 -11.97 20.08 -20.64
C ASN A 348 -11.09 19.56 -19.50
N ILE A 349 -10.49 20.41 -18.66
CA ILE A 349 -9.66 19.96 -17.56
C ILE A 349 -9.90 20.78 -16.28
N ALA A 350 -9.95 20.07 -15.16
CA ALA A 350 -9.87 20.67 -13.82
C ALA A 350 -8.82 19.91 -13.00
N ALA A 351 -7.84 20.63 -12.44
CA ALA A 351 -6.84 20.07 -11.55
C ALA A 351 -6.85 20.77 -10.19
N HIS A 352 -6.84 19.99 -9.12
CA HIS A 352 -6.74 20.46 -7.75
C HIS A 352 -5.43 19.98 -7.13
N PHE A 353 -4.63 20.93 -6.62
CA PHE A 353 -3.31 20.65 -6.06
C PHE A 353 -3.37 20.49 -4.54
N GLY A 354 -3.12 19.28 -4.05
CA GLY A 354 -3.10 18.97 -2.62
C GLY A 354 -3.70 17.61 -2.29
N PHE A 355 -3.96 17.39 -1.00
CA PHE A 355 -4.64 16.20 -0.48
C PHE A 355 -6.04 16.58 -0.03
N ASP A 356 -7.06 15.96 -0.62
CA ASP A 356 -8.47 16.13 -0.27
C ASP A 356 -9.18 14.78 -0.42
N ASP A 357 -9.42 14.09 0.70
CA ASP A 357 -10.07 12.77 0.70
C ASP A 357 -11.52 12.85 0.21
N GLY A 358 -12.23 13.94 0.53
CA GLY A 358 -13.61 14.16 0.11
C GLY A 358 -13.71 14.35 -1.40
N LEU A 359 -12.88 15.22 -1.97
CA LEU A 359 -12.82 15.39 -3.42
C LEU A 359 -12.36 14.10 -4.10
N ALA A 360 -11.40 13.36 -3.54
CA ALA A 360 -11.00 12.06 -4.09
C ALA A 360 -12.18 11.08 -4.21
N ARG A 361 -13.01 10.96 -3.16
CA ARG A 361 -14.23 10.12 -3.15
C ARG A 361 -15.25 10.59 -4.19
N ARG A 362 -15.46 11.90 -4.32
CA ARG A 362 -16.33 12.48 -5.35
C ARG A 362 -15.79 12.22 -6.76
N ILE A 363 -14.47 12.24 -6.97
CA ILE A 363 -13.84 11.85 -8.25
C ILE A 363 -14.12 10.37 -8.55
N TYR A 364 -13.93 9.45 -7.61
CA TYR A 364 -14.27 8.03 -7.84
C TYR A 364 -15.76 7.85 -8.17
N ALA A 365 -16.64 8.56 -7.47
CA ALA A 365 -18.07 8.46 -7.67
C ALA A 365 -18.56 9.09 -8.99
N GLY A 366 -18.00 10.24 -9.37
CA GLY A 366 -18.43 11.04 -10.52
C GLY A 366 -17.69 10.75 -11.82
N SER A 367 -16.51 10.13 -11.79
CA SER A 367 -15.80 9.74 -13.01
C SER A 367 -16.41 8.50 -13.66
N ASP A 368 -16.42 8.48 -15.00
CA ASP A 368 -16.79 7.30 -15.79
C ASP A 368 -15.61 6.35 -15.92
N MET A 369 -14.42 6.93 -16.10
CA MET A 369 -13.16 6.22 -16.26
C MET A 369 -12.14 6.71 -15.24
N TYR A 370 -11.24 5.83 -14.81
CA TYR A 370 -10.19 6.15 -13.84
C TYR A 370 -8.80 5.84 -14.39
N LEU A 371 -7.93 6.84 -14.45
CA LEU A 371 -6.63 6.74 -15.12
C LEU A 371 -5.51 6.34 -14.15
N MET A 372 -4.79 5.25 -14.47
CA MET A 372 -3.57 4.83 -13.76
C MET A 372 -2.47 4.38 -14.75
N PRO A 373 -1.76 5.31 -15.40
CA PRO A 373 -0.78 5.02 -16.43
C PRO A 373 0.61 4.72 -15.83
N SER A 374 0.65 4.11 -14.64
CA SER A 374 1.85 4.03 -13.81
C SER A 374 2.97 3.20 -14.46
N GLN A 375 4.20 3.68 -14.30
CA GLN A 375 5.42 3.00 -14.75
C GLN A 375 5.64 1.68 -14.00
N PHE A 376 5.33 1.68 -12.71
CA PHE A 376 5.18 0.48 -11.91
C PHE A 376 4.23 0.73 -10.76
N GLU A 377 3.47 -0.29 -10.38
CA GLU A 377 2.48 -0.22 -9.30
C GLU A 377 2.44 -1.55 -8.54
N PRO A 378 3.11 -1.67 -7.37
CA PRO A 378 3.23 -2.95 -6.66
C PRO A 378 1.86 -3.62 -6.44
N CYS A 379 0.88 -2.83 -6.01
CA CYS A 379 -0.53 -3.23 -5.97
C CYS A 379 -1.42 -2.19 -6.65
N GLY A 380 -1.40 -0.96 -6.13
CA GLY A 380 -2.42 0.04 -6.41
C GLY A 380 -3.69 -0.26 -5.60
N LEU A 381 -4.20 0.73 -4.87
CA LEU A 381 -5.52 0.64 -4.21
C LEU A 381 -6.59 1.39 -5.02
N SER A 382 -6.17 2.43 -5.74
CA SER A 382 -7.07 3.33 -6.46
C SER A 382 -7.91 2.62 -7.53
N GLN A 383 -7.39 1.61 -8.22
CA GLN A 383 -8.18 0.83 -9.19
C GLN A 383 -9.25 -0.01 -8.52
N LEU A 384 -8.99 -0.54 -7.32
CA LEU A 384 -9.98 -1.30 -6.55
C LEU A 384 -11.09 -0.37 -6.05
N ILE A 385 -10.72 0.83 -5.60
CA ILE A 385 -11.70 1.88 -5.23
C ILE A 385 -12.49 2.32 -6.46
N ALA A 386 -11.83 2.56 -7.60
CA ALA A 386 -12.50 2.93 -8.85
C ALA A 386 -13.53 1.86 -9.27
N LEU A 387 -13.14 0.58 -9.29
CA LEU A 387 -14.04 -0.53 -9.59
C LEU A 387 -15.22 -0.63 -8.61
N GLN A 388 -14.96 -0.43 -7.31
CA GLN A 388 -15.99 -0.37 -6.27
C GLN A 388 -17.01 0.76 -6.54
N TYR A 389 -16.56 1.90 -7.06
CA TYR A 389 -17.39 3.06 -7.42
C TYR A 389 -17.83 3.04 -8.90
N ARG A 390 -17.66 1.91 -9.60
CA ARG A 390 -18.00 1.74 -11.02
C ARG A 390 -17.35 2.78 -11.95
N SER A 391 -16.22 3.36 -11.56
CA SER A 391 -15.35 4.12 -12.43
C SER A 391 -14.38 3.15 -13.10
N VAL A 392 -14.50 3.00 -14.41
CA VAL A 392 -13.85 1.92 -15.16
C VAL A 392 -12.36 2.23 -15.31
N PRO A 393 -11.44 1.41 -14.76
CA PRO A 393 -10.04 1.74 -14.75
C PRO A 393 -9.39 1.57 -16.13
N ILE A 394 -8.51 2.52 -16.48
CA ILE A 394 -7.61 2.49 -17.62
C ILE A 394 -6.19 2.44 -17.09
N VAL A 395 -5.52 1.30 -17.25
CA VAL A 395 -4.28 1.00 -16.55
C VAL A 395 -3.18 0.51 -17.47
N ARG A 396 -1.93 0.71 -17.06
CA ARG A 396 -0.82 -0.06 -17.61
C ARG A 396 -0.77 -1.45 -16.98
N GLU A 397 -0.46 -2.48 -17.77
CA GLU A 397 -0.25 -3.85 -17.28
C GLU A 397 1.06 -3.98 -16.48
N THR A 398 1.03 -3.59 -15.21
CA THR A 398 2.16 -3.71 -14.28
C THR A 398 1.68 -4.04 -12.87
N GLY A 399 2.45 -4.85 -12.15
CA GLY A 399 2.20 -5.25 -10.77
C GLY A 399 0.73 -5.58 -10.49
N GLY A 400 0.14 -4.95 -9.47
CA GLY A 400 -1.25 -5.26 -9.08
C GLY A 400 -2.30 -4.77 -10.05
N LEU A 401 -2.00 -3.82 -10.94
CA LEU A 401 -2.95 -3.37 -11.96
C LEU A 401 -3.26 -4.50 -12.94
N LYS A 402 -2.23 -5.26 -13.35
CA LYS A 402 -2.39 -6.43 -14.21
C LYS A 402 -3.20 -7.55 -13.54
N ASP A 403 -3.07 -7.69 -12.22
CA ASP A 403 -3.77 -8.74 -11.47
C ASP A 403 -5.22 -8.39 -11.15
N THR A 404 -5.59 -7.11 -11.19
CA THR A 404 -6.91 -6.61 -10.73
C THR A 404 -7.79 -6.09 -11.86
N VAL A 405 -7.19 -5.60 -12.95
CA VAL A 405 -7.92 -5.09 -14.11
C VAL A 405 -7.76 -6.06 -15.28
N ARG A 406 -8.88 -6.58 -15.78
CA ARG A 406 -8.94 -7.47 -16.94
C ARG A 406 -9.43 -6.67 -18.14
N PRO A 407 -8.67 -6.62 -19.25
CA PRO A 407 -9.06 -5.85 -20.42
C PRO A 407 -10.39 -6.35 -20.97
N PHE A 408 -11.31 -5.43 -21.25
CA PHE A 408 -12.63 -5.79 -21.77
C PHE A 408 -12.53 -6.38 -23.17
N ASN A 409 -13.14 -7.55 -23.34
CA ASN A 409 -13.22 -8.28 -24.59
C ASN A 409 -14.66 -8.24 -25.12
N GLU A 410 -14.86 -7.48 -26.21
CA GLU A 410 -16.16 -7.21 -26.83
C GLU A 410 -16.86 -8.47 -27.39
N VAL A 411 -16.11 -9.53 -27.70
CA VAL A 411 -16.67 -10.79 -28.21
C VAL A 411 -17.25 -11.64 -27.07
N THR A 412 -16.55 -11.70 -25.95
CA THR A 412 -16.94 -12.51 -24.79
C THR A 412 -17.83 -11.75 -23.79
N GLY A 413 -17.79 -10.41 -23.82
CA GLY A 413 -18.40 -9.56 -22.81
C GLY A 413 -17.69 -9.61 -21.45
N GLU A 414 -16.50 -10.21 -21.36
CA GLU A 414 -15.71 -10.32 -20.13
C GLU A 414 -14.71 -9.18 -19.97
N GLY A 415 -14.30 -8.90 -18.73
CA GLY A 415 -13.34 -7.85 -18.38
C GLY A 415 -14.01 -6.67 -17.66
N ASN A 416 -13.22 -5.94 -16.91
CA ASN A 416 -13.68 -4.90 -15.97
C ASN A 416 -12.97 -3.55 -16.18
N GLY A 417 -12.12 -3.42 -17.19
CA GLY A 417 -11.43 -2.18 -17.52
C GLY A 417 -10.66 -2.24 -18.83
N PHE A 418 -9.74 -1.29 -18.99
CA PHE A 418 -8.89 -1.14 -20.17
C PHE A 418 -7.43 -1.22 -19.78
N CYS A 419 -6.63 -1.90 -20.60
CA CYS A 419 -5.23 -2.14 -20.32
C CYS A 419 -4.36 -1.85 -21.54
N PHE A 420 -3.17 -1.34 -21.29
CA PHE A 420 -2.09 -1.22 -22.28
C PHE A 420 -0.78 -1.75 -21.69
N SER A 421 0.05 -2.39 -22.50
CA SER A 421 1.22 -3.13 -21.98
C SER A 421 2.51 -2.29 -21.98
N ARG A 422 2.78 -1.57 -23.06
CA ARG A 422 4.02 -0.79 -23.20
C ARG A 422 3.92 0.53 -22.44
N TYR A 423 5.02 0.97 -21.85
CA TYR A 423 5.09 2.31 -21.26
C TYR A 423 5.30 3.32 -22.39
N ASP A 424 4.21 3.63 -23.11
CA ASP A 424 4.21 4.43 -24.33
C ASP A 424 3.00 5.35 -24.38
N ALA A 425 3.21 6.59 -24.82
CA ALA A 425 2.20 7.63 -24.86
C ALA A 425 1.11 7.35 -25.93
N GLY A 426 1.50 6.79 -27.08
CA GLY A 426 0.54 6.41 -28.12
C GLY A 426 -0.39 5.29 -27.66
N ASP A 427 0.17 4.23 -27.08
CA ASP A 427 -0.61 3.11 -26.53
C ASP A 427 -1.59 3.59 -25.45
N LEU A 428 -1.18 4.55 -24.61
CA LEU A 428 -2.05 5.18 -23.62
C LEU A 428 -3.22 5.92 -24.27
N LEU A 429 -2.94 6.81 -25.23
CA LEU A 429 -3.97 7.60 -25.92
C LEU A 429 -4.96 6.71 -26.67
N ASP A 430 -4.47 5.70 -27.39
CA ASP A 430 -5.32 4.76 -28.13
C ASP A 430 -6.24 3.98 -27.19
N THR A 431 -5.74 3.61 -26.01
CA THR A 431 -6.52 2.91 -24.99
C THR A 431 -7.61 3.81 -24.39
N ILE A 432 -7.30 5.09 -24.14
CA ILE A 432 -8.29 6.08 -23.68
C ILE A 432 -9.37 6.28 -24.74
N ARG A 433 -8.98 6.46 -26.01
CA ARG A 433 -9.93 6.62 -27.12
C ARG A 433 -10.83 5.42 -27.29
N ARG A 434 -10.28 4.20 -27.19
CA ARG A 434 -11.08 2.97 -27.21
C ARG A 434 -12.10 2.96 -26.07
N ALA A 435 -11.71 3.35 -24.86
CA ALA A 435 -12.61 3.42 -23.72
C ALA A 435 -13.74 4.45 -23.93
N VAL A 436 -13.41 5.62 -24.48
CA VAL A 436 -14.38 6.66 -24.86
C VAL A 436 -15.36 6.15 -25.92
N THR A 437 -14.89 5.48 -26.98
CA THR A 437 -15.76 4.88 -27.99
C THR A 437 -16.72 3.85 -27.40
N LEU A 438 -16.26 3.02 -26.47
CA LEU A 438 -17.12 2.03 -25.82
C LEU A 438 -18.08 2.64 -24.80
N TYR A 439 -17.74 3.78 -24.21
CA TYR A 439 -18.64 4.54 -23.34
C TYR A 439 -19.89 5.05 -24.10
N GLU A 440 -19.73 5.39 -25.39
CA GLU A 440 -20.86 5.79 -26.24
C GLU A 440 -21.83 4.62 -26.48
N ASN A 441 -21.33 3.37 -26.43
CA ASN A 441 -22.15 2.17 -26.51
C ASN A 441 -22.66 1.74 -25.12
N GLN A 442 -23.87 2.20 -24.77
CA GLN A 442 -24.46 1.95 -23.45
C GLN A 442 -24.64 0.47 -23.12
N GLU A 443 -24.84 -0.41 -24.10
CA GLU A 443 -24.98 -1.85 -23.84
C GLU A 443 -23.65 -2.45 -23.36
N LEU A 444 -22.57 -2.19 -24.10
CA LEU A 444 -21.23 -2.67 -23.74
C LEU A 444 -20.74 -2.01 -22.44
N TRP A 445 -21.02 -0.73 -22.25
CA TRP A 445 -20.65 -0.03 -21.01
C TRP A 445 -21.34 -0.62 -19.77
N ASN A 446 -22.63 -0.97 -19.89
CA ASN A 446 -23.37 -1.66 -18.83
C ASN A 446 -22.78 -3.04 -18.53
N GLN A 447 -22.25 -3.76 -19.54
CA GLN A 447 -21.57 -5.03 -19.33
C GLN A 447 -20.25 -4.85 -18.57
N ILE A 448 -19.41 -3.88 -18.97
CA ILE A 448 -18.13 -3.58 -18.30
C ILE A 448 -18.35 -3.24 -16.83
N THR A 449 -19.26 -2.30 -16.56
CA THR A 449 -19.59 -1.87 -15.19
C THR A 449 -20.26 -2.98 -14.38
N GLY A 450 -21.11 -3.80 -15.01
CA GLY A 450 -21.72 -4.97 -14.41
C GLY A 450 -20.72 -6.08 -14.07
N ASN A 451 -19.62 -6.21 -14.81
CA ASN A 451 -18.54 -7.14 -14.48
C ASN A 451 -17.77 -6.69 -13.26
N ALA A 452 -17.47 -5.39 -13.15
CA ALA A 452 -16.86 -4.82 -11.94
C ALA A 452 -17.73 -5.06 -10.70
N ALA A 453 -19.06 -5.01 -10.84
CA ALA A 453 -19.99 -5.25 -9.73
C ALA A 453 -20.00 -6.67 -9.16
N LYS A 454 -19.54 -7.67 -9.93
CA LYS A 454 -19.58 -9.09 -9.53
C LYS A 454 -18.41 -9.51 -8.65
N GLU A 455 -17.37 -8.69 -8.55
CA GLU A 455 -16.13 -9.05 -7.83
C GLU A 455 -16.13 -8.50 -6.40
N ASP A 456 -15.49 -9.24 -5.51
CA ASP A 456 -15.22 -8.80 -4.14
C ASP A 456 -13.83 -8.17 -4.07
N TYR A 457 -13.79 -6.85 -3.91
CA TYR A 457 -12.56 -6.07 -3.76
C TYR A 457 -12.15 -5.85 -2.30
N SER A 458 -12.91 -6.39 -1.35
CA SER A 458 -12.61 -6.29 0.08
C SER A 458 -11.42 -7.18 0.48
N TRP A 459 -10.95 -6.99 1.71
CA TRP A 459 -9.93 -7.83 2.32
C TRP A 459 -10.34 -9.30 2.51
N ASN A 460 -11.60 -9.69 2.34
CA ASN A 460 -12.07 -11.06 2.57
C ASN A 460 -11.34 -12.10 1.72
N ARG A 461 -11.12 -11.80 0.43
CA ARG A 461 -10.39 -12.69 -0.49
C ARG A 461 -8.93 -12.82 -0.06
N SER A 462 -8.28 -11.69 0.20
CA SER A 462 -6.86 -11.62 0.58
C SER A 462 -6.60 -12.28 1.93
N ALA A 463 -7.48 -12.06 2.91
CA ALA A 463 -7.40 -12.65 4.24
C ALA A 463 -7.43 -14.19 4.19
N ARG A 464 -8.21 -14.79 3.29
CA ARG A 464 -8.19 -16.26 3.08
C ARG A 464 -6.85 -16.75 2.54
N SER A 465 -6.23 -16.00 1.63
CA SER A 465 -4.90 -16.32 1.10
C SER A 465 -3.82 -16.21 2.19
N TYR A 466 -3.84 -15.13 2.98
CA TYR A 466 -2.96 -14.96 4.14
C TYR A 466 -3.17 -16.07 5.17
N MET A 467 -4.42 -16.40 5.52
CA MET A 467 -4.72 -17.46 6.49
C MET A 467 -4.21 -18.84 6.03
N ARG A 468 -4.25 -19.13 4.72
CA ARG A 468 -3.64 -20.34 4.17
C ARG A 468 -2.13 -20.37 4.38
N LEU A 469 -1.45 -19.27 4.03
CA LEU A 469 0.00 -19.13 4.20
C LEU A 469 0.42 -19.22 5.68
N TYR A 470 -0.31 -18.56 6.58
CA TYR A 470 -0.04 -18.64 8.01
C TYR A 470 -0.19 -20.08 8.55
N ARG A 471 -1.22 -20.81 8.12
CA ARG A 471 -1.40 -22.22 8.51
C ARG A 471 -0.25 -23.09 8.00
N GLU A 472 0.22 -22.87 6.78
CA GLU A 472 1.40 -23.55 6.22
C GLU A 472 2.64 -23.30 7.10
N LEU A 473 2.95 -22.03 7.37
CA LEU A 473 4.05 -21.60 8.25
C LEU A 473 3.96 -22.23 9.64
N ALA A 474 2.78 -22.21 10.26
CA ALA A 474 2.54 -22.77 11.58
C ALA A 474 2.65 -24.31 11.59
N SER A 475 2.29 -24.99 10.49
CA SER A 475 2.34 -26.45 10.40
C SER A 475 3.78 -27.00 10.35
N GLN A 476 4.70 -26.29 9.69
CA GLN A 476 6.14 -26.62 9.64
C GLN A 476 6.82 -26.57 11.03
N ARG A 477 6.12 -26.06 12.05
CA ARG A 477 6.52 -26.16 13.46
C ARG A 477 6.36 -27.58 14.03
N ARG A 478 5.34 -28.32 13.58
CA ARG A 478 4.97 -29.64 14.14
C ARG A 478 5.79 -30.80 13.60
N GLU A 479 6.46 -30.62 12.46
CA GLU A 479 7.30 -31.66 11.83
C GLU A 479 8.77 -31.63 12.30
N ARG A 480 9.17 -30.61 13.06
CA ARG A 480 10.55 -30.42 13.54
C ARG A 480 10.70 -30.48 15.06
N GLY A 481 9.60 -30.70 15.80
CA GLY A 481 9.60 -31.04 17.22
C GLY A 481 9.17 -32.49 17.37
#